data_AF-A0A960WVD3-F1
#
_entry.id   AF-A0A960WVD3-F1
#
_cell.length_a   1.000
_cell.length_b   1.000
_cell.length_c   1.000
_cell.angle_alpha   90.00
_cell.angle_beta   90.00
_cell.angle_gamma   90.00
#
_symmetry.space_group_name_H-M   'P 1'
#
loop_
_entity.id
_entity.type
_entity.pdbx_description
1 polymer ?
#
loop_
_entity_poly.entity_id
_entity_poly.type
_entity_poly.pdbx_seq_one_letter_code
_entity_poly.pdbx_strand_id
1 'polypeptide(L)'
;MIEGLLSTVNAPELQLLCLKRADQHRASAEQLGKDLNTSRGKKKNRRKESQFADEETQQLIDRHLNKAKELEFIANHLEMKEQYRLNRDELCELGIIAADHDFAPADPYDYDPDDIPF
;
A
#
# COMPACT_ATOMS: atom_id res chain seq x y z
N MET A 1 20.11 13.32 3.28
CA MET A 1 18.75 13.26 2.72
C MET A 1 18.77 13.97 1.39
N ILE A 2 18.41 13.30 0.29
CA ILE A 2 18.19 13.99 -0.99
C ILE A 2 16.78 14.57 -0.91
N GLU A 3 16.69 15.86 -0.63
CA GLU A 3 15.43 16.59 -0.66
C GLU A 3 14.99 16.76 -2.12
N GLY A 4 13.79 16.27 -2.46
CA GLY A 4 13.13 16.60 -3.73
C GLY A 4 13.45 15.70 -4.92
N LEU A 5 13.35 14.37 -4.77
CA LEU A 5 13.28 13.48 -5.94
C LEU A 5 12.03 13.84 -6.76
N LEU A 6 12.25 14.41 -7.94
CA LEU A 6 11.21 14.80 -8.88
C LEU A 6 11.50 14.08 -10.19
N SER A 7 10.57 13.22 -10.61
CA SER A 7 10.71 12.47 -11.86
C SER A 7 9.63 12.89 -12.85
N THR A 8 10.02 13.14 -14.09
CA THR A 8 9.09 13.37 -15.20
C THR A 8 8.75 12.04 -15.85
N VAL A 9 7.47 11.71 -15.93
CA VAL A 9 6.98 10.48 -16.56
C VAL A 9 6.04 10.84 -17.69
N ASN A 10 6.13 10.11 -18.80
CA ASN A 10 5.24 10.31 -19.94
C ASN A 10 3.82 9.85 -19.58
N ALA A 11 2.81 10.57 -20.07
CA ALA A 11 1.39 10.21 -19.87
C ALA A 11 1.03 8.73 -20.12
N PRO A 12 1.45 8.06 -21.23
CA PRO A 12 1.13 6.65 -21.46
C PRO A 12 1.76 5.71 -20.42
N GLU A 13 2.98 6.00 -19.96
CA GLU A 13 3.64 5.22 -18.91
C GLU A 13 2.96 5.42 -17.56
N LEU A 14 2.59 6.66 -17.25
CA LEU A 14 1.86 6.99 -16.02
C LEU A 14 0.48 6.34 -16.00
N GLN A 15 -0.23 6.32 -17.14
CA GLN A 15 -1.50 5.62 -17.27
C GLN A 15 -1.36 4.13 -16.94
N LEU A 16 -0.36 3.44 -17.52
CA LEU A 16 -0.11 2.03 -17.25
C LEU A 16 0.23 1.77 -15.78
N LEU A 17 1.03 2.64 -15.16
CA LEU A 17 1.38 2.54 -13.75
C LEU A 17 0.17 2.69 -12.85
N CYS A 18 -0.68 3.69 -13.11
CA CYS A 18 -1.93 3.91 -12.37
C CYS A 18 -2.87 2.70 -12.49
N LEU A 19 -3.06 2.16 -13.70
CA LEU A 19 -3.93 0.99 -13.92
C LEU A 19 -3.39 -0.25 -13.20
N LYS A 20 -2.10 -0.54 -13.34
CA LYS A 20 -1.46 -1.67 -12.66
C LYS A 20 -1.61 -1.56 -11.14
N ARG A 21 -1.47 -0.35 -10.60
CA ARG A 21 -1.62 -0.10 -9.16
C ARG A 21 -3.07 -0.23 -8.72
N ALA A 22 -4.04 0.24 -9.52
CA ALA A 22 -5.45 0.03 -9.27
C ALA A 22 -5.82 -1.46 -9.18
N ASP A 23 -5.27 -2.28 -10.09
CA ASP A 23 -5.48 -3.74 -10.07
C ASP A 23 -4.88 -4.39 -8.81
N GLN A 24 -3.72 -3.93 -8.35
CA GLN A 24 -3.15 -4.39 -7.08
C GLN A 24 -4.04 -4.06 -5.88
N HIS A 25 -4.59 -2.85 -5.83
CA HIS A 25 -5.53 -2.47 -4.77
C HIS A 25 -6.82 -3.31 -4.81
N ARG A 26 -7.35 -3.61 -6.01
CA ARG A 26 -8.48 -4.53 -6.17
C ARG A 26 -8.17 -5.94 -5.69
N ALA A 27 -7.02 -6.50 -6.10
CA ALA A 27 -6.60 -7.82 -5.66
C ALA A 27 -6.42 -7.89 -4.14
N SER A 28 -5.86 -6.84 -3.54
CA SER A 28 -5.72 -6.72 -2.08
C SER A 28 -7.07 -6.69 -1.38
N ALA A 29 -8.03 -5.91 -1.90
CA ALA A 29 -9.39 -5.85 -1.38
C ALA A 29 -10.11 -7.21 -1.48
N GLU A 30 -9.94 -7.92 -2.61
CA GLU A 30 -10.51 -9.25 -2.80
C GLU A 30 -9.93 -10.28 -1.81
N GLN A 31 -8.62 -10.25 -1.59
CA GLN A 31 -7.95 -11.12 -0.62
C GLN A 31 -8.44 -10.85 0.81
N LEU A 32 -8.46 -9.58 1.24
CA LEU A 32 -9.00 -9.18 2.54
C LEU A 32 -10.47 -9.60 2.70
N GLY A 33 -11.27 -9.50 1.64
CA GLY A 33 -12.66 -9.98 1.63
C GLY A 33 -12.78 -11.49 1.81
N LYS A 34 -11.88 -12.28 1.20
CA LYS A 34 -11.81 -13.74 1.40
C LYS A 34 -11.42 -14.09 2.85
N ASP A 35 -10.46 -13.37 3.41
CA ASP A 35 -10.00 -13.59 4.80
C ASP A 35 -11.10 -13.24 5.82
N LEU A 36 -11.86 -12.17 5.58
CA LEU A 36 -13.01 -11.78 6.41
C LEU A 36 -14.15 -12.81 6.35
N ASN A 37 -14.43 -13.37 5.17
CA ASN A 37 -15.49 -14.38 5.02
C ASN A 37 -15.08 -15.75 5.62
N THR A 38 -13.83 -16.17 5.45
CA THR A 38 -13.32 -17.44 6.01
C THR A 38 -13.21 -17.40 7.54
N SER A 39 -12.86 -16.25 8.11
CA SER A 39 -12.80 -16.05 9.56
C SER A 39 -14.18 -16.02 10.22
N ARG A 40 -15.21 -15.47 9.55
CA ARG A 40 -16.62 -15.56 9.99
C ARG A 40 -17.14 -17.01 10.05
N GLY A 41 -16.71 -17.87 9.13
CA GLY A 41 -17.08 -19.30 9.12
C GLY A 41 -16.50 -20.11 10.29
N LYS A 42 -15.37 -19.68 10.86
CA LYS A 42 -14.66 -20.40 11.94
C LYS A 42 -14.97 -19.89 13.36
N LYS A 43 -15.43 -18.65 13.52
CA LYS A 43 -15.66 -18.01 14.83
C LYS A 43 -17.10 -18.15 15.34
N LYS A 44 -17.60 -19.37 15.55
CA LYS A 44 -18.93 -19.55 16.21
C LYS A 44 -18.91 -19.26 17.73
N ASN A 45 -17.73 -19.20 18.37
CA ASN A 45 -17.60 -19.22 19.85
C ASN A 45 -16.77 -18.07 20.51
N ARG A 46 -16.36 -17.01 19.82
CA ARG A 46 -15.67 -15.85 20.48
C ARG A 46 -16.25 -14.53 19.97
N ARG A 47 -17.29 -14.02 20.65
CA ARG A 47 -18.19 -12.97 20.14
C ARG A 47 -17.83 -11.51 20.46
N LYS A 48 -16.82 -11.22 21.29
CA LYS A 48 -16.59 -9.83 21.76
C LYS A 48 -15.33 -9.15 21.22
N GLU A 49 -14.23 -9.86 21.02
CA GLU A 49 -13.01 -9.26 20.40
C GLU A 49 -13.04 -9.25 18.87
N SER A 50 -13.84 -10.09 18.21
CA SER A 50 -13.77 -10.21 16.75
C SER A 50 -14.50 -9.11 15.99
N GLN A 51 -15.48 -8.43 16.60
CA GLN A 51 -16.28 -7.42 15.90
C GLN A 51 -15.45 -6.19 15.50
N PHE A 52 -14.54 -5.74 16.38
CA PHE A 52 -13.63 -4.62 16.09
C PHE A 52 -12.67 -4.94 14.94
N ALA A 53 -12.06 -6.13 14.93
CA ALA A 53 -11.14 -6.54 13.87
C ALA A 53 -11.85 -6.71 12.51
N ASP A 54 -13.10 -7.19 12.51
CA ASP A 54 -13.89 -7.34 11.29
C ASP A 54 -14.29 -5.97 10.70
N GLU A 55 -14.62 -4.98 11.54
CA GLU A 55 -14.92 -3.60 11.12
C GLU A 55 -13.69 -2.89 10.57
N GLU A 56 -12.54 -3.02 11.22
CA GLU A 56 -11.27 -2.45 10.75
C GLU A 56 -10.85 -3.04 9.39
N THR A 57 -11.00 -4.35 9.23
CA THR A 57 -10.72 -5.03 7.95
C THR A 57 -11.68 -4.55 6.86
N GLN A 58 -12.96 -4.32 7.18
CA GLN A 58 -13.93 -3.78 6.23
C GLN A 58 -13.57 -2.34 5.80
N GLN A 59 -13.17 -1.49 6.74
CA GLN A 59 -12.68 -0.14 6.44
C GLN A 59 -11.43 -0.17 5.56
N LEU A 60 -10.53 -1.14 5.79
CA LEU A 60 -9.34 -1.32 4.96
C LEU A 60 -9.71 -1.75 3.52
N ILE A 61 -10.66 -2.68 3.36
CA ILE A 61 -11.20 -3.07 2.04
C ILE A 61 -11.75 -1.84 1.30
N ASP A 62 -12.58 -1.04 1.97
CA ASP A 62 -13.18 0.15 1.37
C ASP A 62 -12.11 1.19 0.97
N ARG A 63 -11.05 1.34 1.78
CA ARG A 63 -9.90 2.19 1.47
C ARG A 63 -9.18 1.72 0.20
N HIS A 64 -8.92 0.42 0.06
CA HIS A 64 -8.30 -0.13 -1.15
C HIS A 64 -9.18 0.08 -2.39
N LEU A 65 -10.49 -0.14 -2.28
CA LEU A 65 -11.42 0.08 -3.40
C LEU A 65 -11.51 1.54 -3.83
N ASN A 66 -11.54 2.48 -2.87
CA ASN A 66 -11.54 3.91 -3.18
C ASN A 66 -10.24 4.32 -3.86
N LYS A 67 -9.07 3.87 -3.36
CA LYS A 67 -7.78 4.17 -3.98
C LYS A 67 -7.67 3.60 -5.40
N ALA A 68 -8.22 2.40 -5.65
CA ALA A 68 -8.30 1.85 -7.00
C ALA A 68 -9.10 2.75 -7.95
N LYS A 69 -10.27 3.25 -7.51
CA LYS A 69 -11.09 4.17 -8.30
C LYS A 69 -10.39 5.49 -8.59
N GLU A 70 -9.69 6.06 -7.61
CA GLU A 70 -8.91 7.28 -7.78
C GLU A 70 -7.83 7.09 -8.85
N LEU A 71 -7.08 5.99 -8.78
CA LEU A 71 -6.02 5.68 -9.75
C LEU A 71 -6.57 5.46 -11.16
N GLU A 72 -7.71 4.78 -11.29
CA GLU A 72 -8.39 4.66 -12.59
C GLU A 72 -8.90 5.99 -13.11
N PHE A 73 -9.43 6.84 -12.22
CA PHE A 73 -9.87 8.18 -12.60
C PHE A 73 -8.70 8.98 -13.16
N ILE A 74 -7.56 8.99 -12.47
CA ILE A 74 -6.33 9.64 -12.93
C ILE A 74 -5.91 9.05 -14.27
N ALA A 75 -5.79 7.73 -14.39
CA ALA A 75 -5.39 7.04 -15.62
C ALA A 75 -6.24 7.41 -16.84
N ASN A 76 -7.54 7.66 -16.66
CA ASN A 76 -8.47 8.05 -17.72
C ASN A 76 -8.47 9.56 -18.03
N HIS A 77 -7.94 10.40 -17.15
CA HIS A 77 -7.90 11.86 -17.31
C HIS A 77 -6.50 12.41 -17.62
N LEU A 78 -5.51 11.55 -17.87
CA LEU A 78 -4.19 11.99 -18.33
C LEU A 78 -4.23 12.45 -19.78
N GLU A 79 -3.56 13.57 -20.07
CA GLU A 79 -3.36 14.07 -21.42
C GLU A 79 -2.17 13.35 -22.07
N MET A 80 -2.44 12.53 -23.08
CA MET A 80 -1.47 11.59 -23.66
C MET A 80 -0.23 12.21 -24.31
N LYS A 81 -0.22 13.53 -24.52
CA LYS A 81 0.91 14.27 -25.12
C LYS A 81 1.74 15.03 -24.09
N GLU A 82 1.36 14.96 -22.82
CA GLU A 82 2.01 15.70 -21.75
C GLU A 82 2.98 14.84 -20.93
N GLN A 83 3.84 15.53 -20.20
CA GLN A 83 4.73 14.94 -19.21
C GLN A 83 4.30 15.41 -17.83
N TYR A 84 4.16 14.46 -16.92
CA TYR A 84 3.75 14.71 -15.55
C TYR A 84 4.95 14.64 -14.63
N ARG A 85 5.07 15.63 -13.75
CA ARG A 85 6.13 15.68 -12.75
C ARG A 85 5.61 15.07 -11.47
N LEU A 86 6.21 13.97 -11.07
CA LEU A 86 5.86 13.25 -9.85
C LEU A 86 6.81 13.61 -8.72
N ASN A 87 6.21 13.87 -7.56
CA ASN A 87 6.89 14.00 -6.29
C ASN A 87 7.27 12.62 -5.74
N ARG A 88 8.18 12.62 -4.77
CA ARG A 88 8.61 11.40 -4.08
C ARG A 88 7.45 10.57 -3.54
N ASP A 89 6.49 11.19 -2.88
CA ASP A 89 5.35 10.49 -2.29
C ASP A 89 4.50 9.80 -3.36
N GLU A 90 4.32 10.45 -4.51
CA GLU A 90 3.58 9.89 -5.65
C GLU A 90 4.35 8.74 -6.30
N LEU A 91 5.68 8.84 -6.38
CA LEU A 91 6.56 7.77 -6.83
C LEU A 91 6.50 6.56 -5.89
N CYS A 92 6.42 6.79 -4.58
CA CYS A 92 6.21 5.73 -3.58
C CYS A 92 4.83 5.09 -3.73
N GLU A 93 3.78 5.89 -3.89
CA GLU A 93 2.40 5.41 -4.05
C GLU A 93 2.26 4.52 -5.30
N LEU A 94 2.89 4.90 -6.40
CA LEU A 94 2.95 4.14 -7.65
C LEU A 94 3.89 2.92 -7.58
N GLY A 95 4.63 2.76 -6.48
CA GLY A 95 5.57 1.65 -6.28
C GLY A 95 6.79 1.70 -7.19
N ILE A 96 7.14 2.90 -7.69
CA ILE A 96 8.33 3.13 -8.53
C ILE A 96 9.58 3.17 -7.65
N ILE A 97 9.45 3.76 -6.46
CA ILE A 97 10.49 3.76 -5.43
C ILE A 97 9.93 3.11 -4.15
N ALA A 98 10.81 2.52 -3.35
CA ALA A 98 10.43 2.12 -2.01
C ALA A 98 10.08 3.37 -1.20
N ALA A 99 9.05 3.27 -0.34
CA ALA A 99 8.94 4.18 0.79
C ALA A 99 10.29 4.13 1.54
N ASP A 100 10.73 5.25 2.10
CA ASP A 100 11.82 5.20 3.06
C ASP A 100 11.37 4.21 4.14
N HIS A 101 11.86 2.98 4.06
CA HIS A 101 12.16 2.26 5.27
C HIS A 101 13.17 3.17 5.94
N ASP A 102 12.70 3.94 6.92
CA ASP A 102 13.52 4.17 8.09
C ASP A 102 14.22 2.83 8.31
N PHE A 103 15.54 2.81 8.12
CA PHE A 103 16.35 1.82 8.79
C PHE A 103 15.84 1.91 10.21
N ALA A 104 15.00 0.95 10.63
CA ALA A 104 14.60 0.86 12.00
C ALA A 104 15.93 0.98 12.75
N PRO A 105 16.12 1.97 13.65
CA PRO A 105 17.31 1.97 14.46
C PRO A 105 17.37 0.57 15.04
N ALA A 106 18.44 -0.17 14.74
CA ALA A 106 18.65 -1.50 15.27
C ALA A 106 18.21 -1.44 16.73
N ASP A 107 17.21 -2.24 17.09
CA ASP A 107 16.58 -2.16 18.40
C ASP A 107 17.73 -2.15 19.42
N PRO A 108 17.89 -1.11 20.25
CA PRO A 108 19.05 -1.01 21.14
C PRO A 108 19.10 -2.16 22.16
N TYR A 109 18.08 -3.03 22.17
CA TYR A 109 17.96 -4.23 22.96
C TYR A 109 18.18 -5.54 22.18
N ASP A 110 18.52 -5.50 20.89
CA ASP A 110 19.00 -6.66 20.11
C ASP A 110 20.52 -6.91 20.35
N TYR A 111 21.01 -6.51 21.53
CA TYR A 111 22.33 -6.81 22.03
C TYR A 111 22.22 -8.05 22.92
N ASP A 112 22.49 -9.23 22.35
CA ASP A 112 22.71 -10.44 23.15
C ASP A 112 24.01 -10.25 23.96
N PRO A 113 23.96 -10.15 25.29
CA PRO A 113 25.15 -9.92 26.11
C PRO A 113 26.14 -11.10 26.10
N ASP A 114 25.77 -12.22 25.48
CA ASP A 114 26.60 -13.42 25.33
C ASP A 114 27.48 -13.40 24.06
N ASP A 115 27.34 -12.39 23.18
CA ASP A 115 28.07 -12.28 21.91
C ASP A 115 29.36 -11.45 22.00
N ILE A 116 29.96 -11.37 23.20
CA ILE A 116 31.29 -10.76 23.40
C ILE A 116 32.35 -11.85 23.19
N PRO A 117 33.13 -11.84 22.09
CA PRO A 117 34.25 -12.76 21.95
C PRO A 117 35.35 -12.38 22.94
N PHE A 118 35.69 -13.31 23.84
CA PHE A 118 36.93 -13.28 24.63
C PHE A 118 38.16 -13.44 23.73
#